data_AF-A0A8S1GNI2-F1
#
_entry.id   AF-A0A8S1GNI2-F1
#
_cell.length_a   1.000
_cell.length_b   1.000
_cell.length_c   1.000
_cell.angle_alpha   90.00
_cell.angle_beta   90.00
_cell.angle_gamma   90.00
#
_symmetry.space_group_name_H-M   'P 1'
#
loop_
_entity.id
_entity.type
_entity.pdbx_description
1 polymer ?
#
loop_
_entity_poly.entity_id
_entity_poly.type
_entity_poly.pdbx_seq_one_letter_code
_entity_poly.pdbx_strand_id
1 'polypeptide(L)'
;MARAFLWLRSDTSLRYFLPYPDSSEENFFRSAISLAHSLLQHSLYESRENVSVVDWEKVRQDSSELPGEFLEAVFQNSIVFPETFANVSSLILSLFFGGITKSPLCMLKERLLVDTSLDNRQLMKVRQNLPELACLLYRLKHGPSISETLEETFDLSQAHQKLSLFDLVFEGTTNFENADGEIRKDVVKPFSEVVCSVWAHNHIKTRIADVCEMIGRLLVPDPFHIADIPFEKNPDFRQKVKRTTLAPSNRRVVLVHRFNRFEILRNPEFSNSHIRICHDAPSASFVVLPARTETVMLNGLRHSESVILGAVRDVVVVHDCHGLRLTVSCSRLHISRSSDLTVFLLSPNRPLLHGSTVAFAPFNTAYKGVFHQIRENNILPSENRTQKTPLNLGESTWTWLPPTQFFCCATPLEVYDEDVEEMLRSLPDDYRTAWGRSLQRARRAIGEESVRLRDVIACIDALYLKSKIEKCAKNCDEL
;
A
#
# COMPACT_ATOMS: atom_id res chain seq x y z
N MET A 1 -11.20 1.26 34.81
CA MET A 1 -10.31 2.35 34.30
C MET A 1 -10.19 2.17 32.78
N ALA A 2 -10.66 3.11 31.94
CA ALA A 2 -10.63 2.92 30.49
C ALA A 2 -9.18 2.96 29.96
N ARG A 3 -8.70 1.87 29.38
CA ARG A 3 -7.45 1.84 28.61
C ARG A 3 -7.80 2.10 27.15
N ALA A 4 -7.16 3.13 26.56
CA ALA A 4 -7.29 3.47 25.16
C ALA A 4 -5.91 3.47 24.52
N PHE A 5 -5.82 2.90 23.31
CA PHE A 5 -4.62 2.93 22.50
C PHE A 5 -4.97 3.63 21.19
N LEU A 6 -4.11 4.53 20.74
CA LEU A 6 -4.23 5.17 19.43
C LEU A 6 -3.07 4.73 18.57
N TRP A 7 -3.32 4.50 17.30
CA TRP A 7 -2.29 4.29 16.30
C TRP A 7 -2.68 5.06 15.04
N LEU A 8 -1.73 5.14 14.12
CA LEU A 8 -1.99 5.69 12.80
C LEU A 8 -2.83 4.67 12.04
N ARG A 9 -4.07 5.04 11.72
CA ARG A 9 -5.17 4.16 11.26
C ARG A 9 -4.81 3.23 10.10
N SER A 10 -4.02 3.77 9.18
CA SER A 10 -3.62 3.25 7.88
C SER A 10 -4.57 2.28 7.16
N ASP A 11 -5.33 2.83 6.20
CA ASP A 11 -5.26 2.29 4.83
C ASP A 11 -3.99 2.85 4.11
N THR A 12 -3.39 3.93 4.63
CA THR A 12 -2.30 4.71 4.00
C THR A 12 -1.26 5.31 4.97
N SER A 13 -1.46 5.33 6.28
CA SER A 13 -0.80 6.33 7.15
C SER A 13 0.72 6.31 7.32
N LEU A 14 1.53 5.35 6.85
CA LEU A 14 3.00 5.41 7.09
C LEU A 14 3.94 4.72 6.09
N ARG A 15 3.46 4.04 5.04
CA ARG A 15 4.34 3.20 4.22
C ARG A 15 4.38 3.69 2.77
N TYR A 16 5.50 4.31 2.39
CA TYR A 16 6.04 4.44 1.03
C TYR A 16 5.62 5.59 0.12
N PHE A 17 5.14 6.70 0.69
CA PHE A 17 4.52 7.76 -0.10
C PHE A 17 5.31 8.19 -1.31
N LEU A 18 6.61 8.41 -1.19
CA LEU A 18 7.47 8.73 -2.33
C LEU A 18 8.84 8.14 -2.06
N PRO A 19 9.35 7.25 -2.92
CA PRO A 19 10.71 6.80 -2.71
C PRO A 19 11.73 7.90 -3.08
N TYR A 20 12.93 7.82 -2.49
CA TYR A 20 13.80 8.93 -2.08
C TYR A 20 14.36 9.85 -3.21
N PRO A 21 14.09 11.16 -3.26
CA PRO A 21 14.96 12.08 -4.01
C PRO A 21 16.16 12.50 -3.14
N ASP A 22 17.39 12.50 -3.66
CA ASP A 22 18.65 12.78 -2.92
C ASP A 22 18.90 14.27 -2.58
N SER A 23 17.86 15.05 -2.25
CA SER A 23 17.99 16.49 -1.96
C SER A 23 17.93 16.85 -0.46
N SER A 24 18.56 18.00 -0.13
CA SER A 24 18.85 18.49 1.23
C SER A 24 17.62 18.59 2.16
N GLU A 25 17.81 18.15 3.41
CA GLU A 25 16.74 17.64 4.30
C GLU A 25 15.90 18.69 5.07
N GLU A 26 16.43 19.87 5.40
CA GLU A 26 15.73 20.79 6.31
C GLU A 26 14.74 21.74 5.62
N ASN A 27 15.08 22.23 4.43
CA ASN A 27 14.17 23.08 3.65
C ASN A 27 13.00 22.27 3.08
N PHE A 28 13.23 21.01 2.70
CA PHE A 28 12.23 20.17 2.06
C PHE A 28 10.90 20.07 2.83
N PHE A 29 10.97 19.82 4.15
CA PHE A 29 9.77 19.75 4.97
C PHE A 29 9.05 21.10 5.01
N ARG A 30 9.78 22.20 5.18
CA ARG A 30 9.21 23.55 5.19
C ARG A 30 8.53 23.88 3.87
N SER A 31 9.15 23.56 2.73
CA SER A 31 8.58 23.79 1.41
C SER A 31 7.32 22.95 1.19
N ALA A 32 7.31 21.68 1.62
CA ALA A 32 6.15 20.80 1.54
C ALA A 32 4.97 21.31 2.39
N ILE A 33 5.25 21.78 3.61
CA ILE A 33 4.24 22.38 4.49
C ILE A 33 3.73 23.72 3.94
N SER A 34 4.62 24.57 3.42
CA SER A 34 4.26 25.83 2.77
C SER A 34 3.33 25.60 1.58
N LEU A 35 3.63 24.58 0.76
CA LEU A 35 2.77 24.19 -0.35
C LEU A 35 1.41 23.65 0.14
N ALA A 36 1.39 22.86 1.22
CA ALA A 36 0.13 22.38 1.82
C ALA A 36 -0.73 23.55 2.33
N HIS A 37 -0.13 24.58 2.93
CA HIS A 37 -0.83 25.80 3.31
C HIS A 37 -1.35 26.59 2.10
N SER A 38 -0.57 26.70 1.04
CA SER A 38 -0.97 27.38 -0.20
C SER A 38 -2.14 26.66 -0.87
N LEU A 39 -2.07 25.33 -0.93
CA LEU A 39 -3.16 24.46 -1.41
C LEU A 39 -4.43 24.64 -0.57
N LEU A 40 -4.29 24.67 0.75
CA LEU A 40 -5.40 24.90 1.68
C LEU A 40 -6.04 26.29 1.47
N GLN A 41 -5.23 27.33 1.27
CA GLN A 41 -5.74 28.67 0.98
C GLN A 41 -6.52 28.70 -0.34
N HIS A 42 -5.99 28.07 -1.38
CA HIS A 42 -6.65 27.96 -2.68
C HIS A 42 -7.97 27.16 -2.58
N SER A 43 -7.98 26.02 -1.88
CA SER A 43 -9.17 25.18 -1.73
C SER A 43 -10.26 25.86 -0.92
N LEU A 44 -9.89 26.61 0.13
CA LEU A 44 -10.83 27.37 0.95
C LEU A 44 -11.43 28.56 0.20
N TYR A 45 -10.65 29.24 -0.64
CA TYR A 45 -11.15 30.32 -1.49
C TYR A 45 -12.19 29.81 -2.50
N GLU A 46 -11.92 28.67 -3.13
CA GLU A 46 -12.82 28.09 -4.15
C GLU A 46 -13.95 27.21 -3.56
N SER A 47 -13.91 26.90 -2.26
CA SER A 47 -14.82 25.96 -1.59
C SER A 47 -14.87 24.58 -2.29
N ARG A 48 -13.72 24.04 -2.68
CA ARG A 48 -13.61 22.75 -3.40
C ARG A 48 -12.91 21.68 -2.58
N GLU A 49 -13.49 20.49 -2.54
CA GLU A 49 -12.89 19.30 -1.91
C GLU A 49 -11.90 18.56 -2.83
N ASN A 50 -11.95 18.86 -4.13
CA ASN A 50 -11.11 18.26 -5.16
C ASN A 50 -10.40 19.32 -5.98
N VAL A 51 -9.16 19.05 -6.38
CA VAL A 51 -8.31 19.93 -7.19
C VAL A 51 -8.04 19.26 -8.53
N SER A 52 -8.26 20.01 -9.61
CA SER A 52 -7.96 19.54 -10.97
C SER A 52 -6.46 19.54 -11.25
N VAL A 53 -6.00 18.77 -12.23
CA VAL A 53 -4.59 18.83 -12.69
C VAL A 53 -4.19 20.28 -13.03
N VAL A 54 -5.06 21.04 -13.69
CA VAL A 54 -4.78 22.42 -14.09
C VAL A 54 -4.61 23.34 -12.88
N ASP A 55 -5.43 23.18 -11.84
CA ASP A 55 -5.33 24.00 -10.64
C ASP A 55 -4.14 23.57 -9.77
N TRP A 56 -3.81 22.28 -9.74
CA TRP A 56 -2.59 21.77 -9.12
C TRP A 56 -1.32 22.37 -9.76
N GLU A 57 -1.28 22.46 -11.08
CA GLU A 57 -0.17 23.10 -11.79
C GLU A 57 -0.02 24.57 -11.41
N LYS A 58 -1.10 25.32 -11.20
CA LYS A 58 -1.04 26.71 -10.73
C LYS A 58 -0.49 26.81 -9.31
N VAL A 59 -1.01 25.98 -8.40
CA VAL A 59 -0.61 26.02 -6.98
C VAL A 59 0.85 25.61 -6.79
N ARG A 60 1.36 24.66 -7.59
CA ARG A 60 2.74 24.19 -7.45
C ARG A 60 3.79 25.08 -8.13
N GLN A 61 3.39 25.99 -9.03
CA GLN A 61 4.32 26.96 -9.66
C GLN A 61 5.04 27.83 -8.61
N ASP A 62 4.42 28.03 -7.45
CA ASP A 62 5.01 28.78 -6.34
C ASP A 62 6.03 27.97 -5.53
N SER A 63 6.15 26.65 -5.76
CA SER A 63 7.03 25.74 -5.02
C SER A 63 8.28 25.33 -5.80
N SER A 64 9.19 26.29 -6.03
CA SER A 64 10.45 26.04 -6.77
C SER A 64 11.43 25.07 -6.09
N GLU A 65 11.24 24.77 -4.81
CA GLU A 65 12.17 23.97 -3.99
C GLU A 65 11.84 22.46 -3.97
N LEU A 66 10.66 22.05 -4.46
CA LEU A 66 10.24 20.64 -4.47
C LEU A 66 10.45 20.02 -5.85
N PRO A 67 11.05 18.81 -5.95
CA PRO A 67 11.22 18.14 -7.23
C PRO A 67 9.89 17.91 -7.96
N GLY A 68 9.87 18.12 -9.28
CA GLY A 68 8.65 17.99 -10.08
C GLY A 68 8.06 16.58 -10.02
N GLU A 69 8.92 15.57 -9.96
CA GLU A 69 8.56 14.16 -9.87
C GLU A 69 7.94 13.84 -8.50
N PHE A 70 8.43 14.46 -7.42
CA PHE A 70 7.83 14.36 -6.09
C PHE A 70 6.40 14.91 -6.12
N LEU A 71 6.21 16.11 -6.66
CA LEU A 71 4.91 16.77 -6.75
C LEU A 71 3.91 15.99 -7.62
N GLU A 72 4.39 15.44 -8.73
CA GLU A 72 3.59 14.60 -9.61
C GLU A 72 3.12 13.34 -8.89
N ALA A 73 4.00 12.70 -8.13
CA ALA A 73 3.67 11.49 -7.42
C ALA A 73 2.81 11.75 -6.14
N VAL A 74 2.93 12.92 -5.49
CA VAL A 74 1.96 13.42 -4.50
C VAL A 74 0.56 13.49 -5.11
N PHE A 75 0.46 14.07 -6.30
CA PHE A 75 -0.82 14.22 -7.00
C PHE A 75 -1.41 12.86 -7.34
N GLN A 76 -0.63 11.97 -7.96
CA GLN A 76 -1.07 10.62 -8.32
C GLN A 76 -1.54 9.80 -7.11
N ASN A 77 -0.89 9.96 -5.95
CA ASN A 77 -1.30 9.33 -4.70
C ASN A 77 -2.64 9.82 -4.15
N SER A 78 -3.11 10.97 -4.62
CA SER A 78 -4.27 11.67 -4.11
C SER A 78 -5.45 11.66 -5.08
N ILE A 79 -5.32 11.01 -6.23
CA ILE A 79 -6.36 10.94 -7.28
C ILE A 79 -7.60 10.23 -6.74
N VAL A 80 -8.75 10.87 -6.93
CA VAL A 80 -10.08 10.27 -6.76
C VAL A 80 -10.72 10.24 -8.14
N PHE A 81 -10.91 9.02 -8.67
CA PHE A 81 -11.41 8.72 -10.01
C PHE A 81 -12.45 9.73 -10.54
N PRO A 82 -12.36 10.19 -11.81
CA PRO A 82 -11.35 9.89 -12.83
C PRO A 82 -10.00 10.58 -12.58
N GLU A 83 -8.92 10.14 -13.26
CA GLU A 83 -7.50 10.57 -13.11
C GLU A 83 -7.20 12.09 -13.21
N THR A 84 -8.23 12.91 -13.33
CA THR A 84 -8.16 14.36 -13.49
C THR A 84 -8.32 15.14 -12.18
N PHE A 85 -8.79 14.50 -11.12
CA PHE A 85 -9.07 15.15 -9.84
C PHE A 85 -8.35 14.46 -8.69
N ALA A 86 -7.77 15.26 -7.80
CA ALA A 86 -7.18 14.81 -6.56
C ALA A 86 -7.92 15.38 -5.35
N ASN A 87 -8.13 14.57 -4.32
CA ASN A 87 -8.76 15.00 -3.08
C ASN A 87 -7.81 15.88 -2.27
N VAL A 88 -8.29 17.04 -1.82
CA VAL A 88 -7.47 18.04 -1.11
C VAL A 88 -6.91 17.48 0.21
N SER A 89 -7.73 16.77 0.99
CA SER A 89 -7.28 16.15 2.24
C SER A 89 -6.15 15.15 1.98
N SER A 90 -6.28 14.36 0.92
CA SER A 90 -5.27 13.37 0.52
C SER A 90 -3.98 14.03 0.02
N LEU A 91 -4.08 15.13 -0.73
CA LEU A 91 -2.94 15.93 -1.17
C LEU A 91 -2.18 16.54 0.02
N ILE A 92 -2.89 17.20 0.93
CA ILE A 92 -2.32 17.82 2.14
C ILE A 92 -1.62 16.76 2.99
N LEU A 93 -2.26 15.61 3.21
CA LEU A 93 -1.66 14.50 3.96
C LEU A 93 -0.44 13.93 3.23
N SER A 94 -0.49 13.77 1.91
CA SER A 94 0.63 13.28 1.10
C SER A 94 1.83 14.25 1.13
N LEU A 95 1.59 15.56 1.07
CA LEU A 95 2.61 16.60 1.24
C LEU A 95 3.21 16.57 2.65
N PHE A 96 2.35 16.52 3.68
CA PHE A 96 2.78 16.52 5.07
C PHE A 96 3.65 15.29 5.39
N PHE A 97 3.17 14.09 5.07
CA PHE A 97 3.90 12.86 5.34
C PHE A 97 5.12 12.72 4.41
N GLY A 98 5.03 13.11 3.14
CA GLY A 98 6.18 13.20 2.23
C GLY A 98 7.27 14.10 2.80
N GLY A 99 6.90 15.29 3.29
CA GLY A 99 7.82 16.22 3.93
C GLY A 99 8.44 15.68 5.22
N ILE A 100 7.64 15.10 6.13
CA ILE A 100 8.14 14.52 7.38
C ILE A 100 9.16 13.41 7.14
N THR A 101 8.98 12.60 6.09
CA THR A 101 9.94 11.54 5.80
C THR A 101 11.34 12.11 5.55
N LYS A 102 11.45 13.34 5.00
CA LYS A 102 12.69 14.09 4.75
C LYS A 102 13.18 14.96 5.89
N SER A 103 12.33 15.34 6.85
CA SER A 103 12.76 16.14 7.99
C SER A 103 13.83 15.41 8.83
N PRO A 104 14.95 16.05 9.20
CA PRO A 104 15.87 15.49 10.18
C PRO A 104 15.13 15.33 11.52
N LEU A 105 15.49 14.33 12.31
CA LEU A 105 15.07 14.23 13.71
C LEU A 105 15.79 15.35 14.47
N CYS A 106 15.15 16.49 14.71
CA CYS A 106 15.74 17.49 15.57
C CYS A 106 15.77 16.96 17.02
N MET A 107 16.99 16.80 17.53
CA MET A 107 17.41 16.66 18.93
C MET A 107 16.34 16.21 19.95
N LEU A 108 16.02 14.92 19.97
CA LEU A 108 15.51 14.29 21.19
C LEU A 108 16.69 13.91 22.07
N LYS A 109 16.70 14.40 23.32
CA LYS A 109 17.73 14.13 24.34
C LYS A 109 18.16 12.65 24.30
N GLU A 110 19.47 12.44 24.34
CA GLU A 110 20.27 11.21 24.15
C GLU A 110 19.81 9.91 24.87
N ARG A 111 18.74 9.93 25.67
CA ARG A 111 18.34 8.79 26.52
C ARG A 111 17.40 7.77 25.88
N LEU A 112 16.94 7.97 24.64
CA LEU A 112 16.04 7.03 23.93
C LEU A 112 16.72 6.26 22.78
N LEU A 113 18.05 6.39 22.64
CA LEU A 113 18.84 5.82 21.53
C LEU A 113 19.19 4.33 21.68
N VAL A 114 18.66 3.63 22.68
CA VAL A 114 18.89 2.19 22.83
C VAL A 114 17.71 1.43 22.19
N ASP A 115 17.98 0.82 21.03
CA ASP A 115 17.12 -0.12 20.30
C ASP A 115 15.72 0.37 19.86
N THR A 116 15.66 1.34 18.96
CA THR A 116 14.40 1.65 18.26
C THR A 116 14.46 1.24 16.78
N SER A 117 13.65 0.24 16.44
CA SER A 117 13.35 -0.18 15.06
C SER A 117 12.91 1.00 14.19
N LEU A 118 13.04 0.86 12.85
CA LEU A 118 12.70 1.91 11.87
C LEU A 118 11.25 2.42 12.03
N ASP A 119 10.32 1.54 12.42
CA ASP A 119 8.91 1.84 12.68
C ASP A 119 8.70 2.87 13.81
N ASN A 120 9.61 2.93 14.79
CA ASN A 120 9.52 3.91 15.89
C ASN A 120 9.95 5.32 15.47
N ARG A 121 10.84 5.47 14.47
CA ARG A 121 11.33 6.80 14.06
C ARG A 121 10.26 7.64 13.39
N GLN A 122 9.45 7.04 12.52
CA GLN A 122 8.36 7.75 11.84
C GLN A 122 7.27 8.17 12.82
N LEU A 123 6.91 7.29 13.76
CA LEU A 123 5.96 7.62 14.82
C LEU A 123 6.42 8.83 15.65
N MET A 124 7.72 8.89 15.97
CA MET A 124 8.30 10.02 16.69
C MET A 124 8.26 11.32 15.89
N LYS A 125 8.55 11.28 14.58
CA LYS A 125 8.46 12.47 13.72
C LYS A 125 7.01 12.96 13.57
N VAL A 126 6.04 12.06 13.43
CA VAL A 126 4.61 12.42 13.45
C VAL A 126 4.23 13.06 14.78
N ARG A 127 4.69 12.50 15.90
CA ARG A 127 4.44 13.05 17.23
C ARG A 127 5.04 14.46 17.41
N GLN A 128 6.23 14.72 16.87
CA GLN A 128 6.89 16.03 16.91
C GLN A 128 6.12 17.11 16.12
N ASN A 129 5.55 16.74 14.97
CA ASN A 129 4.86 17.66 14.05
C ASN A 129 3.33 17.55 14.13
N LEU A 130 2.81 16.92 15.19
CA LEU A 130 1.38 16.74 15.38
C LEU A 130 0.60 18.06 15.48
N PRO A 131 1.13 19.13 16.12
CA PRO A 131 0.47 20.42 16.13
C PRO A 131 0.23 20.98 14.72
N GLU A 132 1.23 20.93 13.85
CA GLU A 132 1.14 21.40 12.46
C GLU A 132 0.10 20.58 11.67
N LEU A 133 0.11 19.25 11.81
CA LEU A 133 -0.91 18.39 11.21
C LEU A 133 -2.31 18.74 11.69
N ALA A 134 -2.46 18.95 13.00
CA ALA A 134 -3.73 19.28 13.61
C ALA A 134 -4.26 20.61 13.08
N CYS A 135 -3.41 21.63 12.96
CA CYS A 135 -3.76 22.91 12.36
C CYS A 135 -4.24 22.76 10.91
N LEU A 136 -3.51 22.01 10.08
CA LEU A 136 -3.88 21.77 8.67
C LEU A 136 -5.24 21.08 8.54
N LEU A 137 -5.42 19.95 9.24
CA LEU A 137 -6.66 19.19 9.19
C LEU A 137 -7.84 19.97 9.76
N TYR A 138 -7.63 20.68 10.86
CA TYR A 138 -8.71 21.43 11.49
C TYR A 138 -9.18 22.60 10.60
N ARG A 139 -8.25 23.35 10.00
CA ARG A 139 -8.58 24.43 9.04
C ARG A 139 -9.26 23.91 7.78
N LEU A 140 -8.85 22.73 7.30
CA LEU A 140 -9.51 22.10 6.15
C LEU A 140 -10.98 21.82 6.43
N LYS A 141 -11.33 21.48 7.68
CA LYS A 141 -12.71 21.22 8.08
C LYS A 141 -13.55 22.47 8.31
N HIS A 142 -12.96 23.47 8.98
CA HIS A 142 -13.72 24.57 9.58
C HIS A 142 -13.43 25.94 8.95
N GLY A 143 -12.50 26.01 8.01
CA GLY A 143 -12.18 27.23 7.25
C GLY A 143 -11.15 28.16 7.91
N PRO A 144 -10.91 29.33 7.30
CA PRO A 144 -9.80 30.23 7.65
C PRO A 144 -10.12 31.23 8.78
N SER A 145 -11.36 31.28 9.30
CA SER A 145 -11.78 32.24 10.34
C SER A 145 -11.20 31.95 11.73
N ILE A 146 -10.43 30.86 11.85
CA ILE A 146 -9.88 30.35 13.09
C ILE A 146 -8.39 30.69 13.04
N SER A 147 -7.94 31.50 14.00
CA SER A 147 -6.53 31.88 14.09
C SER A 147 -5.66 30.62 14.11
N GLU A 148 -4.41 30.75 13.70
CA GLU A 148 -3.39 29.68 13.60
C GLU A 148 -3.08 28.97 14.94
N THR A 149 -3.89 29.20 15.97
CA THR A 149 -3.63 28.92 17.36
C THR A 149 -4.37 27.66 17.79
N LEU A 150 -3.62 26.71 18.36
CA LEU A 150 -4.12 25.49 19.00
C LEU A 150 -5.04 25.75 20.22
N GLU A 151 -5.36 27.01 20.49
CA GLU A 151 -6.10 27.51 21.65
C GLU A 151 -7.63 27.42 21.50
N GLU A 152 -8.15 27.07 20.32
CA GLU A 152 -9.58 26.95 20.14
C GLU A 152 -10.17 25.88 21.07
N THR A 153 -11.13 26.31 21.89
CA THR A 153 -11.87 25.43 22.80
C THR A 153 -13.12 24.89 22.13
N PHE A 154 -13.38 23.59 22.29
CA PHE A 154 -14.64 23.00 21.88
C PHE A 154 -15.18 21.99 22.89
N ASP A 155 -16.49 21.77 22.84
CA ASP A 155 -17.15 20.76 23.66
C ASP A 155 -16.91 19.37 23.07
N LEU A 156 -16.45 18.45 23.93
CA LEU A 156 -16.26 17.05 23.60
C LEU A 156 -17.56 16.36 23.17
N SER A 157 -18.73 16.88 23.57
CA SER A 157 -20.04 16.40 23.07
C SER A 157 -20.19 16.55 21.54
N GLN A 158 -19.47 17.50 20.94
CA GLN A 158 -19.42 17.75 19.49
C GLN A 158 -18.13 17.25 18.85
N ALA A 159 -17.30 16.47 19.57
CA ALA A 159 -16.00 16.02 19.08
C ALA A 159 -16.11 15.20 17.79
N HIS A 160 -17.18 14.44 17.58
CA HIS A 160 -17.41 13.75 16.31
C HIS A 160 -17.47 14.73 15.13
N GLN A 161 -18.31 15.77 15.26
CA GLN A 161 -18.44 16.79 14.23
C GLN A 161 -17.17 17.64 14.09
N LYS A 162 -16.38 17.86 15.14
CA LYS A 162 -15.17 18.70 15.05
C LYS A 162 -13.90 17.95 14.68
N LEU A 163 -13.78 16.68 15.03
CA LEU A 163 -12.56 15.88 14.89
C LEU A 163 -12.65 14.80 13.81
N SER A 164 -13.76 14.63 13.08
CA SER A 164 -13.83 13.53 12.09
C SER A 164 -12.78 13.56 10.96
N LEU A 165 -12.08 14.68 10.69
CA LEU A 165 -10.94 14.66 9.77
C LEU A 165 -9.70 14.00 10.38
N PHE A 166 -9.55 14.01 11.71
CA PHE A 166 -8.52 13.23 12.39
C PHE A 166 -8.79 11.73 12.29
N ASP A 167 -10.04 11.31 12.04
CA ASP A 167 -10.36 9.90 11.77
C ASP A 167 -9.73 9.38 10.48
N LEU A 168 -9.29 10.28 9.58
CA LEU A 168 -8.49 9.93 8.40
C LEU A 168 -7.07 9.48 8.76
N VAL A 169 -6.55 9.95 9.89
CA VAL A 169 -5.16 9.74 10.30
C VAL A 169 -5.05 8.77 11.46
N PHE A 170 -5.95 8.86 12.43
CA PHE A 170 -5.86 8.16 13.71
C PHE A 170 -7.06 7.22 13.91
N GLU A 171 -6.77 6.10 14.55
CA GLU A 171 -7.77 5.14 15.02
C GLU A 171 -7.34 4.56 16.37
N GLY A 172 -8.28 4.01 17.13
CA GLY A 172 -7.96 3.45 18.43
C GLY A 172 -8.82 2.30 18.89
N THR A 173 -8.36 1.60 19.93
CA THR A 173 -9.15 0.62 20.69
C THR A 173 -9.48 1.19 22.06
N THR A 174 -10.63 0.81 22.60
CA THR A 174 -11.09 1.21 23.94
C THR A 174 -11.60 -0.01 24.70
N ASN A 175 -11.21 -0.15 25.98
CA ASN A 175 -11.70 -1.21 26.86
C ASN A 175 -12.77 -0.64 27.81
N PHE A 176 -13.96 -1.25 27.81
CA PHE A 176 -15.04 -0.92 28.75
C PHE A 176 -15.23 -2.05 29.76
N GLU A 177 -15.21 -1.71 31.05
CA GLU A 177 -15.72 -2.57 32.12
C GLU A 177 -17.20 -2.21 32.32
N ASN A 178 -18.11 -3.16 32.08
CA ASN A 178 -19.50 -2.98 32.47
C ASN A 178 -19.65 -3.10 34.00
N ALA A 179 -20.76 -2.58 34.54
CA ALA A 179 -21.10 -2.68 35.96
C ALA A 179 -21.15 -4.14 36.49
N ASP A 180 -21.28 -5.13 35.59
CA ASP A 180 -21.37 -6.56 35.91
C ASP A 180 -20.03 -7.31 35.83
N GLY A 181 -18.90 -6.62 35.61
CA GLY A 181 -17.55 -7.22 35.64
C GLY A 181 -17.15 -8.04 34.39
N GLU A 182 -18.02 -8.18 33.39
CA GLU A 182 -17.64 -8.76 32.10
C GLU A 182 -16.91 -7.75 31.20
N ILE A 183 -15.66 -8.07 30.84
CA ILE A 183 -14.86 -7.28 29.90
C ILE A 183 -15.37 -7.55 28.48
N ARG A 184 -16.02 -6.56 27.85
CA ARG A 184 -16.29 -6.63 26.41
C ARG A 184 -15.03 -6.30 25.61
N LYS A 185 -14.84 -7.12 24.58
CA LYS A 185 -13.79 -7.16 23.55
C LYS A 185 -13.29 -5.78 23.07
N ASP A 186 -11.98 -5.68 22.84
CA ASP A 186 -11.29 -4.51 22.27
C ASP A 186 -11.86 -4.17 20.86
N VAL A 187 -12.76 -3.20 20.78
CA VAL A 187 -13.35 -2.75 19.49
C VAL A 187 -12.55 -1.57 18.96
N VAL A 188 -12.14 -1.67 17.69
CA VAL A 188 -11.50 -0.57 16.96
C VAL A 188 -12.54 0.49 16.60
N LYS A 189 -12.30 1.74 17.00
CA LYS A 189 -13.17 2.88 16.80
C LYS A 189 -12.41 4.03 16.14
N PRO A 190 -13.09 4.84 15.29
CA PRO A 190 -12.56 6.12 14.82
C PRO A 190 -12.09 6.98 15.99
N PHE A 191 -11.03 7.77 15.77
CA PHE A 191 -10.46 8.63 16.80
C PHE A 191 -11.50 9.53 17.48
N SER A 192 -12.40 10.14 16.71
CA SER A 192 -13.45 11.03 17.19
C SER A 192 -14.44 10.32 18.11
N GLU A 193 -14.70 9.02 17.90
CA GLU A 193 -15.50 8.19 18.82
C GLU A 193 -14.72 7.77 20.07
N VAL A 194 -13.40 7.54 19.95
CA VAL A 194 -12.52 7.30 21.11
C VAL A 194 -12.53 8.53 22.02
N VAL A 195 -12.41 9.72 21.45
CA VAL A 195 -12.52 11.00 22.15
C VAL A 195 -13.86 11.09 22.88
N CYS A 196 -14.97 10.86 22.18
CA CYS A 196 -16.31 10.92 22.81
C CYS A 196 -16.49 9.86 23.91
N SER A 197 -15.95 8.65 23.75
CA SER A 197 -16.26 7.54 24.66
C SER A 197 -15.32 7.45 25.87
N VAL A 198 -14.08 7.91 25.74
CA VAL A 198 -13.08 7.88 26.80
C VAL A 198 -12.98 9.24 27.49
N TRP A 199 -13.09 10.33 26.74
CA TRP A 199 -12.79 11.68 27.25
C TRP A 199 -14.03 12.53 27.55
N ALA A 200 -15.24 12.14 27.15
CA ALA A 200 -16.45 12.94 27.39
C ALA A 200 -17.03 12.88 28.82
N HIS A 201 -16.28 12.37 29.80
CA HIS A 201 -16.73 12.41 31.20
C HIS A 201 -16.53 13.83 31.74
N ASN A 202 -17.64 14.55 31.98
CA ASN A 202 -17.78 15.86 32.66
C ASN A 202 -17.78 17.16 31.81
N HIS A 203 -18.54 17.24 30.70
CA HIS A 203 -18.75 18.51 29.95
C HIS A 203 -17.46 19.36 29.78
N ILE A 204 -16.34 18.68 29.49
CA ILE A 204 -15.03 19.30 29.48
C ILE A 204 -14.88 20.03 28.15
N LYS A 205 -14.83 21.36 28.19
CA LYS A 205 -14.28 22.15 27.09
C LYS A 205 -12.79 21.80 26.98
N THR A 206 -12.33 21.40 25.80
CA THR A 206 -10.93 21.04 25.55
C THR A 206 -10.34 21.91 24.45
N ARG A 207 -9.03 22.13 24.47
CA ARG A 207 -8.32 22.80 23.36
C ARG A 207 -7.74 21.77 22.40
N ILE A 208 -7.52 22.17 21.16
CA ILE A 208 -6.84 21.33 20.15
C ILE A 208 -5.43 20.95 20.64
N ALA A 209 -4.73 21.85 21.34
CA ALA A 209 -3.43 21.57 21.96
C ALA A 209 -3.49 20.37 22.93
N ASP A 210 -4.50 20.36 23.80
CA ASP A 210 -4.68 19.31 24.81
C ASP A 210 -4.97 17.97 24.13
N VAL A 211 -5.77 17.99 23.05
CA VAL A 211 -6.03 16.81 22.21
C VAL A 211 -4.74 16.29 21.55
N CYS A 212 -3.88 17.17 21.02
CA CYS A 212 -2.60 16.78 20.44
C CYS A 212 -1.69 16.13 21.48
N GLU A 213 -1.62 16.70 22.68
CA GLU A 213 -0.84 16.12 23.77
C GLU A 213 -1.35 14.72 24.14
N MET A 214 -2.68 14.55 24.20
CA MET A 214 -3.32 13.28 24.49
C MET A 214 -3.07 12.24 23.41
N ILE A 215 -3.20 12.60 22.12
CA ILE A 215 -2.80 11.74 21.00
C ILE A 215 -1.35 11.31 21.18
N GLY A 216 -0.43 12.25 21.41
CA GLY A 216 0.99 11.96 21.59
C GLY A 216 1.26 10.98 22.73
N ARG A 217 0.49 11.04 23.84
CA ARG A 217 0.63 10.11 24.98
C ARG A 217 0.06 8.72 24.69
N LEU A 218 -1.01 8.62 23.92
CA LEU A 218 -1.68 7.35 23.60
C LEU A 218 -1.19 6.68 22.31
N LEU A 219 -0.40 7.39 21.51
CA LEU A 219 0.11 6.91 20.24
C LEU A 219 1.09 5.76 20.46
N VAL A 220 0.76 4.59 19.93
CA VAL A 220 1.57 3.38 19.98
C VAL A 220 1.89 2.87 18.57
N PRO A 221 2.96 2.07 18.40
CA PRO A 221 3.14 1.29 17.19
C PRO A 221 1.92 0.40 16.91
N ASP A 222 1.64 0.17 15.63
CA ASP A 222 0.51 -0.66 15.16
C ASP A 222 0.44 -2.01 15.94
N PRO A 223 -0.63 -2.22 16.74
CA PRO A 223 -0.71 -3.36 17.64
C PRO A 223 -1.09 -4.69 16.95
N PHE A 224 -1.46 -4.68 15.66
CA PHE A 224 -2.01 -5.85 14.96
C PHE A 224 -0.97 -6.70 14.20
N HIS A 225 0.16 -7.00 14.83
CA HIS A 225 1.10 -8.00 14.31
C HIS A 225 0.59 -9.44 14.56
N ILE A 226 0.07 -10.10 13.52
CA ILE A 226 -0.23 -11.54 13.54
C ILE A 226 0.91 -12.28 12.85
N ALA A 227 1.70 -13.06 13.58
CA ALA A 227 2.71 -13.96 13.01
C ALA A 227 2.09 -15.35 12.78
N ASP A 228 1.87 -15.74 11.53
CA ASP A 228 1.07 -16.92 11.16
C ASP A 228 1.87 -18.18 10.78
N ILE A 229 3.14 -18.35 11.21
CA ILE A 229 3.86 -19.60 10.99
C ILE A 229 4.36 -20.20 12.31
N PRO A 230 3.98 -21.46 12.65
CA PRO A 230 4.41 -22.11 13.88
C PRO A 230 5.92 -22.35 13.85
N PHE A 231 6.59 -21.91 14.91
CA PHE A 231 7.99 -22.22 15.19
C PHE A 231 8.16 -23.76 15.29
N GLU A 232 9.20 -24.31 14.67
CA GLU A 232 9.58 -25.68 14.91
C GLU A 232 9.94 -25.89 16.39
N LYS A 233 9.11 -26.71 17.04
CA LYS A 233 9.30 -27.50 18.27
C LYS A 233 10.41 -27.02 19.22
N ASN A 234 10.07 -26.08 20.09
CA ASN A 234 10.67 -26.00 21.42
C ASN A 234 9.63 -26.52 22.44
N PRO A 235 9.85 -27.66 23.13
CA PRO A 235 8.79 -28.37 23.88
C PRO A 235 8.28 -27.65 25.13
N ASP A 236 8.90 -26.55 25.57
CA ASP A 236 8.57 -25.89 26.85
C ASP A 236 7.69 -24.64 26.73
N PHE A 237 7.33 -24.19 25.52
CA PHE A 237 6.40 -23.07 25.34
C PHE A 237 5.01 -23.54 24.91
N ARG A 238 4.23 -24.05 25.88
CA ARG A 238 2.77 -24.09 25.77
C ARG A 238 2.20 -22.67 25.88
N GLN A 239 2.52 -21.78 24.95
CA GLN A 239 1.77 -20.54 24.80
C GLN A 239 0.57 -20.81 23.90
N LYS A 240 -0.61 -20.85 24.54
CA LYS A 240 -1.90 -20.71 23.90
C LYS A 240 -1.82 -19.56 22.90
N VAL A 241 -1.88 -19.88 21.60
CA VAL A 241 -2.10 -18.93 20.52
C VAL A 241 -3.38 -18.16 20.85
N LYS A 242 -3.25 -16.95 21.42
CA LYS A 242 -4.38 -16.04 21.54
C LYS A 242 -4.61 -15.44 20.16
N ARG A 243 -5.45 -16.13 19.38
CA ARG A 243 -6.22 -15.51 18.29
C ARG A 243 -6.98 -14.32 18.88
N THR A 244 -6.63 -13.11 18.50
CA THR A 244 -7.48 -11.93 18.67
C THR A 244 -7.86 -11.39 17.30
N THR A 245 -8.59 -12.21 16.52
CA THR A 245 -9.36 -11.74 15.37
C THR A 245 -10.66 -11.13 15.87
N LEU A 246 -10.64 -9.82 16.15
CA LEU A 246 -11.86 -9.06 16.46
C LEU A 246 -11.99 -7.75 15.66
N ALA A 247 -10.97 -7.37 14.90
CA ALA A 247 -11.07 -6.28 13.95
C ALA A 247 -11.93 -6.71 12.72
N PRO A 248 -12.78 -5.82 12.18
CA PRO A 248 -13.38 -5.97 10.86
C PRO A 248 -12.30 -6.29 9.81
N SER A 249 -12.65 -7.05 8.77
CA SER A 249 -11.68 -7.55 7.78
C SER A 249 -10.78 -6.45 7.20
N ASN A 250 -11.38 -5.30 6.84
CA ASN A 250 -10.73 -4.08 6.33
C ASN A 250 -9.81 -3.34 7.30
N ARG A 251 -9.54 -3.89 8.49
CA ARG A 251 -8.59 -3.31 9.46
C ARG A 251 -7.59 -4.33 9.97
N ARG A 252 -7.56 -5.52 9.35
CA ARG A 252 -6.63 -6.59 9.74
C ARG A 252 -5.32 -6.40 9.00
N VAL A 253 -4.23 -6.30 9.73
CA VAL A 253 -2.89 -6.47 9.18
C VAL A 253 -2.47 -7.91 9.36
N VAL A 254 -2.10 -8.58 8.27
CA VAL A 254 -1.65 -9.98 8.30
C VAL A 254 -0.21 -10.05 7.82
N LEU A 255 0.68 -10.59 8.67
CA LEU A 255 2.09 -10.75 8.34
C LEU A 255 2.36 -12.20 7.92
N VAL A 256 2.77 -12.35 6.66
CA VAL A 256 3.28 -13.59 6.08
C VAL A 256 4.80 -13.50 6.10
N HIS A 257 5.45 -14.34 6.90
CA HIS A 257 6.89 -14.28 7.11
C HIS A 257 7.53 -15.66 7.12
N ARG A 258 8.74 -15.79 6.55
CA ARG A 258 9.47 -17.08 6.44
C ARG A 258 8.62 -18.21 5.90
N PHE A 259 7.84 -17.91 4.87
CA PHE A 259 7.17 -18.96 4.13
C PHE A 259 8.20 -19.90 3.50
N ASN A 260 7.78 -21.15 3.32
CA ASN A 260 8.62 -22.20 2.78
C ASN A 260 8.44 -22.27 1.25
N ARG A 261 8.79 -23.40 0.62
CA ARG A 261 8.82 -23.59 -0.84
C ARG A 261 7.64 -22.97 -1.59
N PHE A 262 6.40 -23.35 -1.27
CA PHE A 262 5.24 -22.94 -2.04
C PHE A 262 4.06 -22.67 -1.12
N GLU A 263 3.52 -21.44 -1.11
CA GLU A 263 2.38 -21.07 -0.27
C GLU A 263 1.19 -20.56 -1.08
N ILE A 264 0.00 -21.05 -0.75
CA ILE A 264 -1.27 -20.51 -1.25
C ILE A 264 -2.09 -19.96 -0.08
N LEU A 265 -2.27 -18.65 -0.05
CA LEU A 265 -2.96 -17.94 1.01
C LEU A 265 -4.48 -17.92 0.78
N ARG A 266 -5.15 -19.06 0.98
CA ARG A 266 -6.61 -19.22 0.71
C ARG A 266 -7.54 -18.90 1.89
N ASN A 267 -6.99 -18.60 3.07
CA ASN A 267 -7.82 -18.36 4.25
C ASN A 267 -8.73 -17.14 3.98
N PRO A 268 -10.06 -17.24 4.18
CA PRO A 268 -10.97 -16.11 4.01
C PRO A 268 -10.60 -14.91 4.88
N GLU A 269 -9.84 -15.10 5.95
CA GLU A 269 -9.31 -14.02 6.80
C GLU A 269 -8.37 -13.05 6.07
N PHE A 270 -7.78 -13.44 4.93
CA PHE A 270 -7.00 -12.55 4.08
C PHE A 270 -7.89 -11.61 3.25
N SER A 271 -9.17 -11.92 3.08
CA SER A 271 -10.09 -11.10 2.30
C SER A 271 -10.25 -9.72 2.93
N ASN A 272 -10.12 -8.69 2.10
CA ASN A 272 -10.18 -7.29 2.49
C ASN A 272 -9.23 -6.96 3.64
N SER A 273 -8.04 -7.55 3.70
CA SER A 273 -7.04 -7.25 4.75
C SER A 273 -5.80 -6.56 4.17
N HIS A 274 -4.97 -6.00 5.04
CA HIS A 274 -3.66 -5.44 4.71
C HIS A 274 -2.59 -6.53 4.88
N ILE A 275 -1.98 -6.96 3.79
CA ILE A 275 -0.99 -8.05 3.82
C ILE A 275 0.42 -7.49 3.84
N ARG A 276 1.28 -8.05 4.68
CA ARG A 276 2.72 -7.82 4.68
C ARG A 276 3.42 -9.15 4.44
N ILE A 277 4.11 -9.31 3.33
CA ILE A 277 4.90 -10.49 3.00
C ILE A 277 6.37 -10.11 3.14
N CYS A 278 7.05 -10.68 4.13
CA CYS A 278 8.39 -10.25 4.51
C CYS A 278 9.33 -11.44 4.75
N HIS A 279 10.62 -11.25 4.45
CA HIS A 279 11.70 -12.17 4.84
C HIS A 279 11.39 -13.63 4.48
N ASP A 280 11.52 -13.95 3.20
CA ASP A 280 11.34 -15.31 2.72
C ASP A 280 12.41 -16.27 3.28
N ALA A 281 12.05 -17.55 3.42
CA ALA A 281 13.05 -18.56 3.78
C ALA A 281 13.98 -18.80 2.57
N PRO A 282 15.22 -19.27 2.78
CA PRO A 282 16.10 -19.66 1.66
C PRO A 282 15.51 -20.73 0.75
N SER A 283 14.55 -21.51 1.23
CA SER A 283 13.83 -22.54 0.47
C SER A 283 12.58 -22.03 -0.23
N ALA A 284 12.19 -20.78 -0.04
CA ALA A 284 10.99 -20.20 -0.63
C ALA A 284 11.10 -20.09 -2.16
N SER A 285 10.00 -20.29 -2.87
CA SER A 285 9.97 -20.10 -4.32
C SER A 285 8.70 -19.41 -4.82
N PHE A 286 7.51 -19.74 -4.29
CA PHE A 286 6.26 -19.18 -4.80
C PHE A 286 5.27 -18.78 -3.70
N VAL A 287 4.60 -17.64 -3.89
CA VAL A 287 3.44 -17.23 -3.08
C VAL A 287 2.28 -16.86 -3.97
N VAL A 288 1.09 -17.38 -3.65
CA VAL A 288 -0.15 -17.05 -4.34
C VAL A 288 -1.19 -16.56 -3.32
N LEU A 289 -1.62 -15.31 -3.47
CA LEU A 289 -2.67 -14.68 -2.67
C LEU A 289 -3.89 -14.38 -3.55
N PRO A 290 -4.86 -15.31 -3.65
CA PRO A 290 -6.01 -15.15 -4.54
C PRO A 290 -7.10 -14.21 -4.00
N ALA A 291 -7.09 -13.89 -2.71
CA ALA A 291 -8.11 -13.07 -2.08
C ALA A 291 -7.98 -11.60 -2.51
N ARG A 292 -9.13 -10.92 -2.67
CA ARG A 292 -9.17 -9.46 -2.76
C ARG A 292 -8.62 -8.88 -1.46
N THR A 293 -7.66 -7.98 -1.53
CA THR A 293 -7.01 -7.38 -0.35
C THR A 293 -7.04 -5.87 -0.40
N GLU A 294 -6.82 -5.23 0.74
CA GLU A 294 -6.83 -3.77 0.84
C GLU A 294 -5.51 -3.18 0.34
N THR A 295 -4.42 -3.61 0.95
CA THR A 295 -3.06 -3.20 0.58
C THR A 295 -2.12 -4.39 0.70
N VAL A 296 -1.03 -4.40 -0.07
CA VAL A 296 0.02 -5.42 0.08
C VAL A 296 1.39 -4.76 0.17
N MET A 297 2.22 -5.22 1.10
CA MET A 297 3.63 -4.86 1.19
C MET A 297 4.49 -6.10 1.04
N LEU A 298 5.40 -6.07 0.08
CA LEU A 298 6.46 -7.05 -0.12
C LEU A 298 7.76 -6.43 0.36
N ASN A 299 8.45 -7.07 1.31
CA ASN A 299 9.65 -6.52 1.91
C ASN A 299 10.76 -7.56 2.06
N GLY A 300 11.94 -7.28 1.50
CA GLY A 300 13.12 -8.11 1.72
C GLY A 300 12.97 -9.53 1.16
N LEU A 301 12.25 -9.71 0.04
CA LEU A 301 12.12 -10.99 -0.64
C LEU A 301 13.32 -11.22 -1.56
N ARG A 302 14.17 -12.19 -1.25
CA ARG A 302 15.44 -12.42 -1.96
C ARG A 302 15.55 -13.81 -2.59
N HIS A 303 14.68 -14.73 -2.21
CA HIS A 303 14.69 -16.14 -2.63
C HIS A 303 13.46 -16.50 -3.47
N SER A 304 12.37 -15.76 -3.30
CA SER A 304 11.09 -16.02 -3.96
C SER A 304 11.14 -15.65 -5.44
N GLU A 305 10.94 -16.66 -6.29
CA GLU A 305 10.95 -16.48 -7.74
C GLU A 305 9.68 -15.82 -8.28
N SER A 306 8.53 -16.04 -7.62
CA SER A 306 7.26 -15.51 -8.08
C SER A 306 6.25 -15.24 -6.95
N VAL A 307 5.62 -14.09 -7.01
CA VAL A 307 4.51 -13.69 -6.15
C VAL A 307 3.32 -13.32 -7.03
N ILE A 308 2.20 -14.00 -6.83
CA ILE A 308 0.95 -13.74 -7.53
C ILE A 308 -0.02 -13.15 -6.51
N LEU A 309 -0.35 -11.88 -6.70
CA LEU A 309 -1.34 -11.18 -5.91
C LEU A 309 -2.63 -11.08 -6.72
N GLY A 310 -3.76 -11.34 -6.07
CA GLY A 310 -5.06 -11.10 -6.63
C GLY A 310 -5.39 -9.62 -6.78
N ALA A 311 -6.66 -9.27 -6.67
CA ALA A 311 -7.07 -7.87 -6.76
C ALA A 311 -6.75 -7.12 -5.46
N VAL A 312 -5.76 -6.23 -5.51
CA VAL A 312 -5.46 -5.32 -4.40
C VAL A 312 -6.24 -4.02 -4.64
N ARG A 313 -7.03 -3.57 -3.66
CA ARG A 313 -7.91 -2.40 -3.81
C ARG A 313 -7.08 -1.15 -4.01
N ASP A 314 -6.11 -0.93 -3.15
CA ASP A 314 -5.42 0.34 -3.08
C ASP A 314 -3.96 0.19 -3.52
N VAL A 315 -3.04 0.03 -2.58
CA VAL A 315 -1.60 0.14 -2.84
C VAL A 315 -0.86 -1.18 -2.68
N VAL A 316 0.08 -1.41 -3.58
CA VAL A 316 1.07 -2.46 -3.49
C VAL A 316 2.44 -1.82 -3.40
N VAL A 317 3.20 -2.24 -2.40
CA VAL A 317 4.57 -1.73 -2.23
C VAL A 317 5.57 -2.84 -2.20
N VAL A 318 6.58 -2.70 -3.06
CA VAL A 318 7.72 -3.58 -3.19
C VAL A 318 8.95 -2.85 -2.67
N HIS A 319 9.61 -3.44 -1.69
CA HIS A 319 10.74 -2.83 -1.03
C HIS A 319 11.86 -3.84 -0.78
N ASP A 320 13.08 -3.53 -1.21
CA ASP A 320 14.24 -4.39 -0.96
C ASP A 320 14.06 -5.85 -1.45
N CYS A 321 13.23 -6.04 -2.48
CA CYS A 321 13.00 -7.32 -3.15
C CYS A 321 13.91 -7.47 -4.37
N HIS A 322 14.41 -8.69 -4.62
CA HIS A 322 15.36 -8.96 -5.70
C HIS A 322 15.04 -10.25 -6.45
N GLY A 323 15.20 -10.27 -7.77
CA GLY A 323 15.01 -11.48 -8.59
C GLY A 323 13.56 -12.00 -8.62
N LEU A 324 12.59 -11.12 -8.38
CA LEU A 324 11.20 -11.48 -8.14
C LEU A 324 10.33 -11.20 -9.37
N ARG A 325 9.50 -12.18 -9.75
CA ARG A 325 8.37 -11.98 -10.66
C ARG A 325 7.11 -11.66 -9.88
N LEU A 326 6.51 -10.50 -10.14
CA LEU A 326 5.29 -10.07 -9.46
C LEU A 326 4.15 -9.96 -10.46
N THR A 327 3.05 -10.67 -10.24
CA THR A 327 1.79 -10.46 -10.96
C THR A 327 0.79 -9.81 -10.03
N VAL A 328 0.27 -8.64 -10.40
CA VAL A 328 -0.60 -7.86 -9.50
C VAL A 328 -1.55 -6.91 -10.22
N SER A 329 -2.78 -6.82 -9.70
CA SER A 329 -3.71 -5.73 -10.00
C SER A 329 -3.84 -4.82 -8.79
N CYS A 330 -3.63 -3.51 -8.96
CA CYS A 330 -3.70 -2.55 -7.86
C CYS A 330 -4.03 -1.13 -8.35
N SER A 331 -4.58 -0.29 -7.49
CA SER A 331 -4.76 1.13 -7.80
C SER A 331 -3.41 1.83 -7.93
N ARG A 332 -2.46 1.53 -7.03
CA ARG A 332 -1.14 2.17 -6.97
C ARG A 332 -0.03 1.15 -6.74
N LEU A 333 1.09 1.30 -7.44
CA LEU A 333 2.28 0.46 -7.28
C LEU A 333 3.50 1.32 -6.94
N HIS A 334 4.18 0.97 -5.86
CA HIS A 334 5.43 1.61 -5.44
C HIS A 334 6.54 0.58 -5.39
N ILE A 335 7.69 0.87 -6.01
CA ILE A 335 8.85 0.00 -6.00
C ILE A 335 10.07 0.80 -5.56
N SER A 336 10.80 0.27 -4.58
CA SER A 336 11.97 0.96 -4.02
C SER A 336 13.07 0.00 -3.61
N ARG A 337 14.32 0.38 -3.88
CA ARG A 337 15.53 -0.39 -3.53
C ARG A 337 15.48 -1.86 -4.02
N SER A 338 14.89 -2.09 -5.18
CA SER A 338 14.66 -3.44 -5.70
C SER A 338 15.34 -3.65 -7.04
N SER A 339 15.96 -4.81 -7.27
CA SER A 339 16.66 -5.09 -8.53
C SER A 339 16.19 -6.39 -9.18
N ASP A 340 16.33 -6.48 -10.50
CA ASP A 340 15.96 -7.66 -11.27
C ASP A 340 14.50 -8.08 -11.04
N LEU A 341 13.59 -7.09 -11.06
CA LEU A 341 12.16 -7.34 -10.95
C LEU A 341 11.53 -7.49 -12.32
N THR A 342 10.59 -8.43 -12.46
CA THR A 342 9.65 -8.46 -13.58
C THR A 342 8.24 -8.31 -13.04
N VAL A 343 7.53 -7.26 -13.43
CA VAL A 343 6.22 -6.93 -12.88
C VAL A 343 5.15 -6.96 -13.97
N PHE A 344 4.20 -7.89 -13.85
CA PHE A 344 2.99 -8.00 -14.65
C PHE A 344 1.87 -7.19 -13.97
N LEU A 345 1.63 -5.97 -14.46
CA LEU A 345 0.84 -4.96 -13.77
C LEU A 345 -0.49 -4.68 -14.48
N LEU A 346 -1.58 -4.64 -13.71
CA LEU A 346 -2.83 -3.97 -14.07
C LEU A 346 -3.07 -2.83 -13.08
N SER A 347 -2.95 -1.59 -13.55
CA SER A 347 -3.18 -0.42 -12.70
C SER A 347 -3.72 0.76 -13.51
N PRO A 348 -4.70 1.51 -12.98
CA PRO A 348 -5.08 2.79 -13.56
C PRO A 348 -3.94 3.81 -13.41
N ASN A 349 -3.20 3.83 -12.31
CA ASN A 349 -2.16 4.84 -12.10
C ASN A 349 -0.78 4.42 -12.62
N ARG A 350 0.09 5.42 -12.81
CA ARG A 350 1.51 5.19 -13.15
C ARG A 350 2.26 4.59 -11.94
N PRO A 351 3.08 3.55 -12.12
CA PRO A 351 3.87 3.00 -11.04
C PRO A 351 4.98 3.97 -10.62
N LEU A 352 5.27 4.05 -9.33
CA LEU A 352 6.33 4.87 -8.74
C LEU A 352 7.60 4.03 -8.52
N LEU A 353 8.73 4.50 -9.02
CA LEU A 353 10.03 3.84 -8.93
C LEU A 353 11.06 4.71 -8.22
N HIS A 354 12.01 4.06 -7.55
CA HIS A 354 13.19 4.73 -7.00
C HIS A 354 14.28 3.73 -6.62
N GLY A 355 15.51 3.99 -7.07
CA GLY A 355 16.66 3.12 -6.83
C GLY A 355 16.36 1.67 -7.19
N SER A 356 15.65 1.44 -8.31
CA SER A 356 15.16 0.11 -8.68
C SER A 356 15.40 -0.25 -10.14
N THR A 357 15.52 -1.54 -10.44
CA THR A 357 15.63 -2.06 -11.82
C THR A 357 14.44 -2.99 -12.11
N VAL A 358 13.58 -2.59 -13.03
CA VAL A 358 12.26 -3.25 -13.24
C VAL A 358 11.92 -3.42 -14.72
N ALA A 359 11.53 -4.63 -15.12
CA ALA A 359 10.86 -4.89 -16.39
C ALA A 359 9.35 -4.96 -16.18
N PHE A 360 8.58 -4.14 -16.89
CA PHE A 360 7.11 -4.15 -16.83
C PHE A 360 6.49 -4.94 -17.97
N ALA A 361 5.38 -5.60 -17.69
CA ALA A 361 4.53 -6.26 -18.67
C ALA A 361 3.04 -6.10 -18.28
N PRO A 362 2.11 -6.27 -19.22
CA PRO A 362 0.69 -6.32 -18.91
C PRO A 362 0.37 -7.45 -17.90
N PHE A 363 -0.67 -7.28 -17.09
CA PHE A 363 -1.16 -8.33 -16.19
C PHE A 363 -1.46 -9.62 -16.96
N ASN A 364 -0.99 -10.75 -16.43
CA ASN A 364 -0.79 -11.96 -17.20
C ASN A 364 -1.37 -13.23 -16.56
N THR A 365 -2.30 -13.12 -15.61
CA THR A 365 -2.89 -14.30 -14.98
C THR A 365 -4.42 -14.27 -15.05
N ALA A 366 -5.00 -15.47 -15.02
CA ALA A 366 -6.44 -15.69 -15.00
C ALA A 366 -6.74 -16.83 -14.03
N TYR A 367 -7.70 -16.60 -13.14
CA TYR A 367 -8.27 -17.60 -12.26
C TYR A 367 -9.69 -17.18 -11.89
N LYS A 368 -10.48 -18.13 -11.42
CA LYS A 368 -11.89 -17.95 -11.07
C LYS A 368 -12.11 -16.72 -10.19
N GLY A 369 -12.85 -15.76 -10.73
CA GLY A 369 -13.28 -14.57 -10.01
C GLY A 369 -12.24 -13.44 -9.93
N VAL A 370 -11.04 -13.59 -10.50
CA VAL A 370 -10.02 -12.52 -10.47
C VAL A 370 -10.54 -11.23 -11.09
N PHE A 371 -11.17 -11.32 -12.25
CA PHE A 371 -11.70 -10.15 -12.96
C PHE A 371 -12.95 -9.56 -12.31
N HIS A 372 -13.70 -10.35 -11.55
CA HIS A 372 -14.77 -9.83 -10.71
C HIS A 372 -14.20 -8.96 -9.59
N GLN A 373 -13.21 -9.49 -8.87
CA GLN A 373 -12.53 -8.77 -7.78
C GLN A 373 -11.80 -7.51 -8.27
N ILE A 374 -11.20 -7.54 -9.48
CA ILE A 374 -10.59 -6.38 -10.13
C ILE A 374 -11.63 -5.27 -10.36
N ARG A 375 -12.82 -5.62 -10.88
CA ARG A 375 -13.91 -4.65 -11.08
C ARG A 375 -14.47 -4.12 -9.77
N GLU A 376 -14.54 -4.93 -8.71
CA GLU A 376 -14.90 -4.47 -7.36
C GLU A 376 -13.95 -3.41 -6.80
N ASN A 377 -12.73 -3.32 -7.35
CA ASN A 377 -11.75 -2.27 -7.02
C ASN A 377 -11.89 -1.02 -7.90
N ASN A 378 -12.92 -0.95 -8.74
CA ASN A 378 -13.09 0.09 -9.77
C ASN A 378 -11.92 0.13 -10.78
N ILE A 379 -11.22 -0.99 -10.97
CA ILE A 379 -10.19 -1.14 -12.00
C ILE A 379 -10.83 -1.82 -13.20
N LEU A 380 -10.73 -1.20 -14.36
CA LEU A 380 -11.26 -1.78 -15.60
C LEU A 380 -10.21 -2.69 -16.24
N PRO A 381 -10.55 -3.90 -16.70
CA PRO A 381 -9.61 -4.75 -17.43
C PRO A 381 -9.01 -4.06 -18.68
N SER A 382 -9.73 -3.11 -19.28
CA SER A 382 -9.22 -2.30 -20.41
C SER A 382 -7.99 -1.45 -20.07
N GLU A 383 -7.77 -1.12 -18.78
CA GLU A 383 -6.56 -0.44 -18.31
C GLU A 383 -5.29 -1.23 -18.65
N ASN A 384 -5.39 -2.55 -18.80
CA ASN A 384 -4.26 -3.44 -19.14
C ASN A 384 -3.75 -3.23 -20.57
N ARG A 385 -4.51 -2.54 -21.44
CA ARG A 385 -4.13 -2.25 -22.83
C ARG A 385 -3.16 -1.08 -22.94
N THR A 386 -3.17 -0.19 -21.96
CA THR A 386 -2.42 1.05 -22.01
C THR A 386 -1.15 0.91 -21.20
N GLN A 387 -0.02 0.96 -21.89
CA GLN A 387 1.28 1.02 -21.25
C GLN A 387 1.50 2.42 -20.67
N LYS A 388 1.71 2.50 -19.36
CA LYS A 388 1.91 3.75 -18.64
C LYS A 388 3.37 3.90 -18.22
N THR A 389 3.99 5.02 -18.60
CA THR A 389 5.37 5.32 -18.24
C THR A 389 5.51 5.45 -16.73
N PRO A 390 6.39 4.66 -16.08
CA PRO A 390 6.67 4.78 -14.65
C PRO A 390 7.18 6.18 -14.27
N LEU A 391 6.78 6.66 -13.10
CA LEU A 391 7.33 7.87 -12.49
C LEU A 391 8.58 7.51 -11.71
N ASN A 392 9.71 8.11 -12.08
CA ASN A 392 11.01 7.78 -11.52
C ASN A 392 11.48 8.88 -10.57
N LEU A 393 11.56 8.59 -9.28
CA LEU A 393 11.96 9.54 -8.24
C LEU A 393 13.45 9.44 -7.85
N GLY A 394 14.25 8.70 -8.63
CA GLY A 394 15.69 8.54 -8.42
C GLY A 394 16.36 7.85 -9.60
N GLU A 395 17.54 7.27 -9.40
CA GLU A 395 18.27 6.55 -10.47
C GLU A 395 17.72 5.13 -10.71
N SER A 396 16.42 5.00 -10.98
CA SER A 396 15.83 3.71 -11.38
C SER A 396 16.00 3.46 -12.87
N THR A 397 16.16 2.21 -13.25
CA THR A 397 16.10 1.76 -14.64
C THR A 397 14.85 0.93 -14.84
N TRP A 398 14.15 1.14 -15.95
CA TRP A 398 12.99 0.34 -16.27
C TRP A 398 12.88 0.09 -17.77
N THR A 399 12.27 -1.04 -18.13
CA THR A 399 12.01 -1.42 -19.52
C THR A 399 10.64 -2.07 -19.64
N TRP A 400 10.08 -2.11 -20.85
CA TRP A 400 8.97 -2.99 -21.16
C TRP A 400 9.51 -4.35 -21.57
N LEU A 401 8.94 -5.41 -21.01
CA LEU A 401 9.27 -6.77 -21.39
C LEU A 401 8.89 -6.99 -22.86
N PRO A 402 9.80 -7.49 -23.72
CA PRO A 402 9.46 -7.74 -25.11
C PRO A 402 8.24 -8.66 -25.25
N PRO A 403 7.30 -8.40 -26.18
CA PRO A 403 6.12 -9.25 -26.37
C PRO A 403 6.43 -10.73 -26.60
N THR A 404 7.61 -11.05 -27.15
CA THR A 404 8.09 -12.43 -27.37
C THR A 404 8.49 -13.16 -26.09
N GLN A 405 8.73 -12.42 -25.01
CA GLN A 405 9.07 -12.95 -23.68
C GLN A 405 7.85 -12.98 -22.75
N PHE A 406 6.71 -12.44 -23.17
CA PHE A 406 5.47 -12.48 -22.42
C PHE A 406 4.89 -13.90 -22.37
N PHE A 407 4.39 -14.28 -21.19
CA PHE A 407 3.70 -15.54 -20.96
C PHE A 407 2.52 -15.30 -20.01
N CYS A 408 1.50 -16.15 -20.11
CA CYS A 408 0.39 -16.15 -19.16
C CYS A 408 0.76 -17.03 -17.98
N CYS A 409 0.82 -16.47 -16.78
CA CYS A 409 1.25 -17.19 -15.58
C CYS A 409 0.15 -18.15 -15.12
N ALA A 410 0.44 -19.46 -15.11
CA ALA A 410 -0.44 -20.45 -14.53
C ALA A 410 -0.52 -20.30 -13.01
N THR A 411 -1.68 -20.63 -12.47
CA THR A 411 -1.92 -20.62 -11.03
C THR A 411 -2.41 -22.00 -10.58
N PRO A 412 -2.19 -22.40 -9.31
CA PRO A 412 -2.77 -23.62 -8.74
C PRO A 412 -4.28 -23.49 -8.45
N LEU A 413 -4.95 -22.48 -9.01
CA LEU A 413 -6.34 -22.13 -8.74
C LEU A 413 -7.24 -22.64 -9.87
N GLU A 414 -8.55 -22.68 -9.63
CA GLU A 414 -9.51 -23.00 -10.68
C GLU A 414 -9.47 -21.93 -11.78
N VAL A 415 -9.40 -22.34 -13.05
CA VAL A 415 -9.35 -21.45 -14.22
C VAL A 415 -10.47 -21.83 -15.19
N TYR A 416 -11.31 -20.85 -15.57
CA TYR A 416 -12.31 -21.01 -16.61
C TYR A 416 -11.86 -20.37 -17.94
N ASP A 417 -12.32 -20.92 -19.06
CA ASP A 417 -11.96 -20.39 -20.39
C ASP A 417 -12.42 -18.94 -20.55
N GLU A 418 -13.53 -18.56 -19.92
CA GLU A 418 -14.06 -17.18 -19.88
C GLU A 418 -13.10 -16.19 -19.21
N ASP A 419 -12.48 -16.55 -18.08
CA ASP A 419 -11.49 -15.72 -17.37
C ASP A 419 -10.24 -15.54 -18.25
N VAL A 420 -9.81 -16.59 -18.93
CA VAL A 420 -8.66 -16.55 -19.83
C VAL A 420 -8.95 -15.67 -21.03
N GLU A 421 -10.10 -15.81 -21.66
CA GLU A 421 -10.49 -14.95 -22.77
C GLU A 421 -10.60 -13.48 -22.35
N GLU A 422 -11.12 -13.20 -21.15
CA GLU A 422 -11.16 -11.84 -20.63
C GLU A 422 -9.76 -11.25 -20.44
N MET A 423 -8.84 -12.01 -19.85
CA MET A 423 -7.43 -11.64 -19.76
C MET A 423 -6.86 -11.35 -21.14
N LEU A 424 -7.04 -12.24 -22.12
CA LEU A 424 -6.52 -12.04 -23.47
C LEU A 424 -7.12 -10.79 -24.13
N ARG A 425 -8.43 -10.54 -23.95
CA ARG A 425 -9.12 -9.33 -24.43
C ARG A 425 -8.60 -8.05 -23.75
N SER A 426 -8.02 -8.15 -22.56
CA SER A 426 -7.40 -7.04 -21.83
C SER A 426 -5.98 -6.71 -22.33
N LEU A 427 -5.27 -7.64 -22.97
CA LEU A 427 -3.88 -7.41 -23.39
C LEU A 427 -3.77 -6.41 -24.55
N PRO A 428 -2.66 -5.64 -24.63
CA PRO A 428 -2.29 -4.90 -25.83
C PRO A 428 -2.09 -5.82 -27.03
N ASP A 429 -2.30 -5.31 -28.24
CA ASP A 429 -2.36 -6.12 -29.46
C ASP A 429 -1.03 -6.82 -29.78
N ASP A 430 0.10 -6.18 -29.51
CA ASP A 430 1.43 -6.76 -29.74
C ASP A 430 1.67 -7.98 -28.85
N TYR A 431 1.32 -7.87 -27.56
CA TYR A 431 1.44 -8.96 -26.58
C TYR A 431 0.48 -10.09 -26.91
N ARG A 432 -0.77 -9.76 -27.26
CA ARG A 432 -1.78 -10.74 -27.67
C ARG A 432 -1.35 -11.52 -28.91
N THR A 433 -0.81 -10.83 -29.90
CA THR A 433 -0.34 -11.42 -31.16
C THR A 433 0.87 -12.32 -30.92
N ALA A 434 1.85 -11.84 -30.14
CA ALA A 434 3.04 -12.62 -29.80
C ALA A 434 2.68 -13.89 -28.99
N TRP A 435 1.74 -13.77 -28.05
CA TRP A 435 1.20 -14.91 -27.32
C TRP A 435 0.48 -15.89 -28.26
N GLY A 436 -0.38 -15.41 -29.16
CA GLY A 436 -1.09 -16.25 -30.13
C GLY A 436 -0.15 -17.04 -31.05
N ARG A 437 0.97 -16.44 -31.47
CA ARG A 437 2.03 -17.15 -32.22
C ARG A 437 2.70 -18.23 -31.38
N SER A 438 2.98 -17.94 -30.11
CA SER A 438 3.59 -18.91 -29.18
C SER A 438 2.63 -20.07 -28.89
N LEU A 439 1.35 -19.77 -28.72
CA LEU A 439 0.27 -20.75 -28.58
C LEU A 439 0.18 -21.68 -29.79
N GLN A 440 0.22 -21.13 -31.01
CA GLN A 440 0.15 -21.93 -32.23
C GLN A 440 1.36 -22.87 -32.36
N ARG A 441 2.56 -22.42 -31.98
CA ARG A 441 3.76 -23.27 -31.95
C ARG A 441 3.63 -24.39 -30.92
N ALA A 442 3.11 -24.09 -29.73
CA ALA A 442 2.87 -25.09 -28.69
C ALA A 442 1.86 -26.16 -29.15
N ARG A 443 0.73 -25.74 -29.75
CA ARG A 443 -0.28 -26.67 -30.30
C ARG A 443 0.29 -27.60 -31.37
N ARG A 444 1.11 -27.07 -32.28
CA ARG A 444 1.80 -27.88 -33.30
C ARG A 444 2.77 -28.90 -32.68
N ALA A 445 3.41 -28.56 -31.57
CA ALA A 445 4.33 -29.47 -30.87
C ALA A 445 3.59 -30.58 -30.10
N ILE A 446 2.36 -30.33 -29.65
CA ILE A 446 1.55 -31.28 -28.86
C ILE A 446 0.72 -32.22 -29.75
N GLY A 447 0.41 -31.83 -31.00
CA GLY A 447 -0.21 -32.72 -31.99
C GLY A 447 -1.73 -32.88 -31.88
N GLU A 448 -2.42 -32.04 -31.11
CA GLU A 448 -3.89 -32.10 -30.93
C GLU A 448 -4.59 -30.81 -31.39
N GLU A 449 -5.63 -30.94 -32.22
CA GLU A 449 -6.46 -29.83 -32.70
C GLU A 449 -7.50 -29.36 -31.65
N SER A 450 -7.77 -30.13 -30.59
CA SER A 450 -8.87 -29.87 -29.63
C SER A 450 -8.44 -29.45 -28.21
N VAL A 451 -7.27 -28.83 -28.04
CA VAL A 451 -6.78 -28.44 -26.71
C VAL A 451 -7.49 -27.17 -26.21
N ARG A 452 -8.15 -27.27 -25.04
CA ARG A 452 -8.85 -26.12 -24.40
C ARG A 452 -7.84 -25.04 -24.02
N LEU A 453 -8.28 -23.78 -24.00
CA LEU A 453 -7.38 -22.63 -23.82
C LEU A 453 -6.60 -22.71 -22.50
N ARG A 454 -7.27 -23.12 -21.41
CA ARG A 454 -6.66 -23.35 -20.09
C ARG A 454 -5.58 -24.44 -20.08
N ASP A 455 -5.77 -25.50 -20.87
CA ASP A 455 -4.82 -26.62 -20.94
C ASP A 455 -3.52 -26.18 -21.63
N VAL A 456 -3.63 -25.22 -22.57
CA VAL A 456 -2.45 -24.66 -23.23
C VAL A 456 -1.71 -23.64 -22.37
N ILE A 457 -2.36 -22.91 -21.46
CA ILE A 457 -1.65 -22.05 -20.49
C ILE A 457 -0.75 -22.91 -19.59
N ALA A 458 -1.29 -24.03 -19.08
CA ALA A 458 -0.50 -25.00 -18.32
C ALA A 458 0.65 -25.60 -19.15
N CYS A 459 0.44 -25.85 -20.45
CA CYS A 459 1.47 -26.39 -21.35
C CYS A 459 2.51 -25.37 -21.83
N ILE A 460 2.14 -24.10 -22.04
CA ILE A 460 3.07 -23.02 -22.36
C ILE A 460 4.07 -22.85 -21.22
N ASP A 461 3.61 -22.96 -19.97
CA ASP A 461 4.50 -22.97 -18.81
C ASP A 461 5.41 -24.21 -18.79
N ALA A 462 4.91 -25.41 -19.11
CA ALA A 462 5.76 -26.60 -19.24
C ALA A 462 6.82 -26.46 -20.36
N LEU A 463 6.47 -25.86 -21.50
CA LEU A 463 7.39 -25.60 -22.61
C LEU A 463 8.36 -24.46 -22.30
N TYR A 464 7.91 -23.41 -21.61
CA TYR A 464 8.75 -22.30 -21.14
C TYR A 464 9.74 -22.80 -20.09
N LEU A 465 9.28 -23.54 -19.08
CA LEU A 465 10.11 -24.21 -18.07
C LEU A 465 11.08 -25.19 -18.72
N LYS A 466 10.63 -26.03 -19.66
CA LYS A 466 11.50 -26.92 -20.42
C LYS A 466 12.58 -26.15 -21.20
N SER A 467 12.22 -25.04 -21.86
CA SER A 467 13.20 -24.20 -22.58
C SER A 467 14.19 -23.50 -21.66
N LYS A 468 13.80 -23.17 -20.42
CA LYS A 468 14.66 -22.59 -19.38
C LYS A 468 15.58 -23.65 -18.77
N ILE A 469 15.06 -24.86 -18.50
CA ILE A 469 15.84 -26.02 -18.04
C ILE A 469 16.88 -26.41 -19.10
N GLU A 470 16.50 -26.47 -20.38
CA GLU A 470 17.41 -26.78 -21.48
C GLU A 470 18.48 -25.70 -21.70
N LYS A 471 18.17 -24.42 -21.44
CA LYS A 471 19.17 -23.34 -21.43
C LYS A 471 20.11 -23.41 -20.23
N CYS A 472 19.61 -23.74 -19.04
CA CYS A 472 20.46 -23.98 -17.88
C CYS A 472 21.36 -25.21 -18.06
N ALA A 473 20.87 -26.29 -18.69
CA ALA A 473 21.66 -27.47 -19.01
C ALA A 473 22.81 -27.14 -19.99
N LYS A 474 22.53 -26.38 -21.05
CA LYS A 474 23.56 -25.94 -22.01
C LYS A 474 24.63 -25.04 -21.41
N ASN A 475 24.26 -24.21 -20.43
CA ASN A 475 25.22 -23.37 -19.70
C ASN A 475 26.03 -24.15 -18.65
N CYS A 476 25.57 -25.33 -18.23
CA CYS A 476 26.33 -26.24 -17.35
C CYS A 476 27.27 -27.16 -18.13
N ASP A 477 26.99 -27.41 -19.41
CA ASP A 477 27.86 -28.23 -20.29
C ASP A 477 29.04 -27.41 -20.90
N GLU A 478 29.11 -26.10 -20.64
CA GLU A 478 30.21 -25.19 -21.05
C GLU A 478 31.14 -24.77 -19.89
N LEU A 479 31.08 -25.44 -18.74
CA LEU A 479 32.05 -25.38 -17.63
C LEU A 479 32.74 -26.74 -17.46
#